data_AF-A0A0F5K3U4-F1
#
_entry.id   AF-A0A0F5K3U4-F1
#
_cell.length_a   1.000
_cell.length_b   1.000
_cell.length_c   1.000
_cell.angle_alpha   90.00
_cell.angle_beta   90.00
_cell.angle_gamma   90.00
#
_symmetry.space_group_name_H-M   'P 1'
#
loop_
_entity.id
_entity.type
_entity.pdbx_description
1 polymer ?
#
loop_
_entity_poly.entity_id
_entity_poly.type
_entity_poly.pdbx_seq_one_letter_code
_entity_poly.pdbx_strand_id
1 'polypeptide(L)'
;MRRCIFSLLLIFPPVPESIVVFGAGYRWDALAQARWLDRCAMHYWGDIDTHGFAILNQLRRHFHAVSSILMDRLTFDAYADSWGVEASPLTADLQRLTFEEGRLYDDLRHQRLRPGVYLRLEQEHIGYVAVKRALRQIIV
;
A
#
# COMPACT_ATOMS: atom_id res chain seq x y z
N MET A 1 -10.48 2.41 -20.01
CA MET A 1 -10.66 1.35 -18.99
C MET A 1 -10.47 2.05 -17.66
N ARG A 2 -11.47 2.10 -16.77
CA ARG A 2 -11.41 2.98 -15.58
C ARG A 2 -10.38 2.43 -14.58
N ARG A 3 -9.54 3.29 -14.02
CA ARG A 3 -8.53 2.94 -13.03
C ARG A 3 -9.02 3.37 -11.65
N CYS A 4 -8.84 2.56 -10.62
CA CYS A 4 -9.19 2.92 -9.25
C CYS A 4 -7.94 2.87 -8.39
N ILE A 5 -7.66 3.98 -7.72
CA ILE A 5 -6.48 4.14 -6.88
C ILE A 5 -6.96 4.37 -5.45
N PHE A 6 -6.41 3.62 -4.51
CA PHE A 6 -6.73 3.72 -3.09
C PHE A 6 -5.56 4.36 -2.38
N SER A 7 -5.80 5.50 -1.71
CA SER A 7 -4.79 6.22 -0.95
C SER A 7 -5.42 6.80 0.32
N LEU A 8 -4.63 6.88 1.39
CA LEU A 8 -5.00 7.49 2.67
C LEU A 8 -4.48 8.94 2.78
N LEU A 9 -4.20 9.63 1.67
CA LEU A 9 -3.81 11.04 1.67
C LEU A 9 -4.62 11.91 0.69
N LEU A 10 -4.85 13.17 1.08
CA LEU A 10 -5.69 14.15 0.38
C LEU A 10 -5.05 14.79 -0.86
N ILE A 11 -3.74 14.57 -1.13
CA ILE A 11 -3.01 15.20 -2.24
C ILE A 11 -2.51 14.12 -3.21
N PHE A 12 -3.37 13.73 -4.14
CA PHE A 12 -3.04 12.77 -5.19
C PHE A 12 -2.85 13.50 -6.54
N PRO A 13 -1.79 13.23 -7.32
CA PRO A 13 -1.63 13.84 -8.64
C PRO A 13 -2.86 13.57 -9.53
N PRO A 14 -3.29 14.53 -10.36
CA PRO A 14 -4.42 14.30 -11.25
C PRO A 14 -4.08 13.20 -12.25
N VAL A 15 -4.91 12.17 -12.30
CA VAL A 15 -4.79 11.04 -13.22
C VAL A 15 -6.08 10.94 -14.05
N PRO A 16 -6.00 11.04 -15.39
CA PRO A 16 -7.16 10.88 -16.25
C PRO A 16 -7.83 9.52 -16.07
N GLU A 17 -9.17 9.48 -16.16
CA GLU A 17 -9.98 8.26 -16.04
C GLU A 17 -9.77 7.46 -14.74
N SER A 18 -9.37 8.14 -13.67
CA SER A 18 -9.18 7.51 -12.37
C SER A 18 -10.14 8.00 -11.30
N ILE A 19 -10.35 7.14 -10.31
CA ILE A 19 -11.07 7.45 -9.08
C ILE A 19 -10.10 7.20 -7.93
N VAL A 20 -9.95 8.19 -7.04
CA VAL A 20 -9.24 8.02 -5.77
C VAL A 20 -10.26 7.71 -4.68
N VAL A 21 -10.08 6.61 -3.97
CA VAL A 21 -10.94 6.23 -2.85
C VAL A 21 -10.14 6.27 -1.56
N PHE A 22 -10.62 7.09 -0.62
CA PHE A 22 -10.04 7.29 0.70
C PHE A 22 -10.90 6.63 1.78
N GLY A 23 -10.28 6.22 2.89
CA GLY A 23 -11.00 6.00 4.16
C GLY A 23 -11.59 4.61 4.41
N ALA A 24 -11.08 3.57 3.75
CA ALA A 24 -11.61 2.22 3.96
C ALA A 24 -11.02 1.49 5.19
N GLY A 25 -9.76 1.71 5.57
CA GLY A 25 -9.11 0.93 6.63
C GLY A 25 -9.35 -0.59 6.44
N TYR A 26 -9.84 -1.27 7.49
CA TYR A 26 -10.23 -2.68 7.43
C TYR A 26 -11.67 -2.93 6.92
N ARG A 27 -12.43 -1.89 6.54
CA ARG A 27 -13.87 -1.97 6.22
C ARG A 27 -14.12 -2.02 4.71
N TRP A 28 -13.76 -3.13 4.09
CA TRP A 28 -13.93 -3.35 2.64
C TRP A 28 -15.32 -3.84 2.24
N ASP A 29 -16.16 -4.25 3.18
CA ASP A 29 -17.44 -4.91 2.88
C ASP A 29 -18.42 -4.00 2.12
N ALA A 30 -18.47 -2.71 2.44
CA ALA A 30 -19.31 -1.75 1.72
C ALA A 30 -18.80 -1.52 0.28
N LEU A 31 -17.47 -1.48 0.11
CA LEU A 31 -16.86 -1.28 -1.20
C LEU A 31 -16.98 -2.52 -2.08
N ALA A 32 -16.90 -3.72 -1.50
CA ALA A 32 -17.08 -4.99 -2.20
C ALA A 32 -18.49 -5.15 -2.82
N GLN A 33 -19.48 -4.38 -2.37
CA GLN A 33 -20.80 -4.34 -3.00
C GLN A 33 -20.78 -3.63 -4.38
N ALA A 34 -19.81 -2.75 -4.61
CA ALA A 34 -19.62 -2.06 -5.88
C ALA A 34 -18.89 -2.95 -6.91
N ARG A 35 -19.59 -4.00 -7.38
CA ARG A 35 -19.06 -5.01 -8.34
C ARG A 35 -18.46 -4.46 -9.63
N TRP A 36 -18.72 -3.21 -9.99
CA TRP A 36 -18.09 -2.57 -11.14
C TRP A 36 -16.59 -2.30 -10.92
N LEU A 37 -16.14 -2.24 -9.66
CA LEU A 37 -14.73 -2.09 -9.31
C LEU A 37 -13.90 -3.30 -9.76
N ASP A 38 -14.47 -4.51 -9.80
CA ASP A 38 -13.80 -5.72 -10.31
C ASP A 38 -13.34 -5.58 -11.78
N ARG A 39 -13.93 -4.63 -12.52
CA ARG A 39 -13.58 -4.34 -13.92
C ARG A 39 -12.54 -3.22 -14.07
N CYS A 40 -12.10 -2.64 -12.95
CA CYS A 40 -11.14 -1.56 -12.90
C CYS A 40 -9.74 -2.10 -12.56
N ALA A 41 -8.71 -1.47 -13.13
CA ALA A 41 -7.35 -1.72 -12.65
C ALA A 41 -7.21 -1.09 -11.26
N MET A 42 -6.99 -1.92 -10.24
CA MET A 42 -6.93 -1.48 -8.84
C MET A 42 -5.50 -1.35 -8.35
N HIS A 43 -5.19 -0.18 -7.80
CA HIS A 43 -3.90 0.15 -7.22
C HIS A 43 -4.06 0.56 -5.77
N TYR A 44 -3.26 -0.01 -4.88
CA TYR A 44 -3.25 0.30 -3.46
C TYR A 44 -1.94 1.01 -3.07
N TRP A 45 -2.06 2.10 -2.34
CA TRP A 45 -0.94 2.81 -1.73
C TRP A 45 -1.23 3.04 -0.25
N GLY A 46 -0.44 2.41 0.60
CA GLY A 46 -0.52 2.54 2.05
C GLY A 46 0.86 2.78 2.65
N ASP A 47 0.89 2.83 3.97
CA ASP A 47 2.12 2.90 4.74
C ASP A 47 2.92 1.60 4.57
N ILE A 48 4.25 1.69 4.58
CA ILE A 48 5.12 0.52 4.61
C ILE A 48 5.37 0.16 6.07
N ASP A 49 4.43 -0.58 6.64
CA ASP A 49 4.47 -1.16 7.98
C ASP A 49 3.64 -2.45 8.01
N THR A 50 3.54 -3.09 9.17
CA THR A 50 2.82 -4.37 9.26
C THR A 50 1.32 -4.23 9.03
N HIS A 51 0.72 -3.10 9.39
CA HIS A 51 -0.70 -2.82 9.17
C HIS A 51 -1.04 -2.52 7.71
N GLY A 52 -0.22 -1.75 6.99
CA GLY A 52 -0.39 -1.42 5.58
C GLY A 52 -0.40 -2.67 4.71
N PHE A 53 0.50 -3.61 4.98
CA PHE A 53 0.48 -4.92 4.31
C PHE A 53 -0.74 -5.76 4.69
N ALA A 54 -1.19 -5.72 5.95
CA ALA A 54 -2.40 -6.42 6.37
C ALA A 54 -3.66 -5.89 5.65
N ILE A 55 -3.74 -4.56 5.47
CA ILE A 55 -4.81 -3.89 4.73
C ILE A 55 -4.78 -4.30 3.25
N LEU A 56 -3.59 -4.32 2.61
CA LEU A 56 -3.42 -4.82 1.24
C LEU A 56 -3.87 -6.28 1.10
N ASN A 57 -3.44 -7.14 2.02
CA ASN A 57 -3.82 -8.55 2.05
C ASN A 57 -5.34 -8.72 2.18
N GLN A 58 -6.00 -7.92 3.02
CA GLN A 58 -7.46 -7.95 3.14
C GLN A 58 -8.15 -7.40 1.88
N LEU A 59 -7.64 -6.33 1.30
CA LEU A 59 -8.18 -5.78 0.04
C LEU A 59 -8.14 -6.84 -1.07
N ARG A 60 -7.03 -7.58 -1.19
CA ARG A 60 -6.88 -8.71 -2.13
C ARG A 60 -7.78 -9.91 -1.83
N ARG A 61 -8.39 -9.99 -0.64
CA ARG A 61 -9.43 -10.98 -0.35
C ARG A 61 -10.74 -10.64 -1.05
N HIS A 62 -11.02 -9.35 -1.25
CA HIS A 62 -12.25 -8.87 -1.89
C HIS A 62 -12.07 -8.66 -3.40
N PHE A 63 -10.86 -8.25 -3.82
CA PHE A 63 -10.57 -7.89 -5.21
C PHE A 63 -9.31 -8.60 -5.71
N HIS A 64 -9.45 -9.44 -6.74
CA HIS A 64 -8.37 -10.36 -7.11
C HIS A 64 -7.23 -9.69 -7.90
N ALA A 65 -7.51 -8.55 -8.55
CA ALA A 65 -6.57 -7.84 -9.42
C ALA A 65 -6.12 -6.50 -8.81
N VAL A 66 -5.44 -6.56 -7.65
CA VAL A 66 -4.93 -5.37 -6.94
C VAL A 66 -3.41 -5.39 -6.91
N SER A 67 -2.79 -4.34 -7.47
CA SER A 67 -1.35 -4.11 -7.37
C SER A 67 -1.05 -3.06 -6.31
N SER A 68 0.03 -3.23 -5.56
CA SER A 68 0.53 -2.16 -4.69
C SER A 68 1.41 -1.19 -5.48
N ILE A 69 1.54 0.05 -5.01
CA ILE A 69 2.43 1.06 -5.59
C ILE A 69 3.25 1.68 -4.46
N LEU A 70 4.54 1.93 -4.68
CA LEU A 70 5.43 2.53 -3.68
C LEU A 70 5.48 1.79 -2.33
N MET A 71 5.15 0.49 -2.33
CA MET A 71 5.18 -0.38 -1.15
C MET A 71 6.23 -1.49 -1.30
N ASP A 72 7.32 -1.16 -2.00
CA ASP A 72 8.43 -2.08 -2.28
C ASP A 72 9.68 -1.72 -1.44
N ARG A 73 10.64 -2.64 -1.41
CA ARG A 73 11.87 -2.50 -0.64
C ARG A 73 12.72 -1.31 -1.07
N LEU A 74 12.78 -1.01 -2.37
CA LEU A 74 13.58 0.10 -2.87
C LEU A 74 12.98 1.42 -2.40
N THR A 75 11.66 1.54 -2.41
CA THR A 75 10.95 2.69 -1.84
C THR A 75 11.21 2.78 -0.33
N PHE A 76 11.10 1.69 0.42
CA PHE A 76 11.34 1.71 1.87
C PHE A 76 12.75 2.19 2.22
N ASP A 77 13.77 1.65 1.56
CA ASP A 77 15.18 1.99 1.81
C ASP A 77 15.52 3.42 1.37
N ALA A 78 14.91 3.93 0.28
CA ALA A 78 15.15 5.28 -0.22
C ALA A 78 14.69 6.39 0.76
N TYR A 79 13.80 6.06 1.69
CA TYR A 79 13.26 6.98 2.69
C TYR A 79 13.67 6.58 4.13
N ALA A 80 14.85 5.97 4.29
CA ALA A 80 15.36 5.52 5.58
C ALA A 80 15.46 6.64 6.64
N ASP A 81 15.75 7.87 6.23
CA ASP A 81 15.80 9.04 7.12
C ASP A 81 14.42 9.45 7.66
N SER A 82 13.33 8.93 7.07
CA SER A 82 11.94 9.19 7.46
C SER A 82 11.28 7.97 8.13
N TRP A 83 12.07 6.96 8.51
CA TRP A 83 11.51 5.82 9.24
C TRP A 83 11.05 6.22 10.64
N GLY A 84 9.80 5.90 10.93
CA GLY A 84 9.21 5.93 12.26
C GLY A 84 9.25 4.58 12.95
N VAL A 85 8.55 4.50 14.08
CA VAL A 85 8.38 3.27 14.86
C VAL A 85 6.90 2.92 14.93
N GLU A 86 6.57 1.70 14.57
CA GLU A 86 5.23 1.13 14.73
C GLU A 86 5.03 0.68 16.18
N ALA A 87 4.17 1.38 16.92
CA ALA A 87 3.95 1.11 18.35
C ALA A 87 3.23 -0.22 18.64
N SER A 88 2.43 -0.71 17.69
CA SER A 88 1.61 -1.91 17.86
C SER A 88 1.63 -2.72 16.57
N PRO A 89 2.68 -3.50 16.33
CA PRO A 89 2.84 -4.24 15.07
C PRO A 89 1.92 -5.46 15.00
N LEU A 90 1.57 -5.83 13.78
CA LEU A 90 0.84 -7.04 13.43
C LEU A 90 1.80 -8.13 12.95
N THR A 91 1.74 -9.31 13.57
CA THR A 91 2.64 -10.44 13.28
C THR A 91 1.94 -11.62 12.59
N ALA A 92 0.71 -11.46 12.11
CA ALA A 92 -0.05 -12.52 11.47
C ALA A 92 0.53 -12.93 10.10
N ASP A 93 0.26 -14.16 9.66
CA ASP A 93 0.67 -14.60 8.33
C ASP A 93 -0.27 -14.04 7.25
N LEU A 94 0.31 -13.32 6.29
CA LEU A 94 -0.40 -12.67 5.20
C LEU A 94 -0.25 -13.48 3.90
N GLN A 95 -1.28 -14.24 3.53
CA GLN A 95 -1.23 -15.20 2.43
C GLN A 95 -1.40 -14.59 1.03
N ARG A 96 -1.81 -13.32 0.91
CA ARG A 96 -2.14 -12.66 -0.38
C ARG A 96 -1.13 -11.58 -0.77
N LEU A 97 0.04 -11.56 -0.15
CA LEU A 97 1.15 -10.72 -0.58
C LEU A 97 1.90 -11.37 -1.74
N THR A 98 2.52 -10.55 -2.59
CA THR A 98 3.52 -11.06 -3.54
C THR A 98 4.75 -11.53 -2.78
N PHE A 99 5.64 -12.27 -3.45
CA PHE A 99 6.89 -12.71 -2.84
C PHE A 99 7.71 -11.53 -2.30
N GLU A 100 7.82 -10.45 -3.07
CA GLU A 100 8.61 -9.26 -2.70
C GLU A 100 7.98 -8.50 -1.53
N GLU A 101 6.66 -8.29 -1.56
CA GLU A 101 5.92 -7.65 -0.46
C GLU A 101 6.01 -8.50 0.81
N GLY A 102 5.88 -9.83 0.69
CA GLY A 102 6.00 -10.75 1.81
C GLY A 102 7.39 -10.73 2.45
N ARG A 103 8.45 -10.62 1.65
CA ARG A 103 9.81 -10.47 2.18
C ARG A 103 10.00 -9.18 2.96
N LEU A 104 9.51 -8.05 2.43
CA LEU A 104 9.57 -6.78 3.14
C LEU A 104 8.73 -6.82 4.42
N TYR A 105 7.51 -7.37 4.35
CA TYR A 105 6.67 -7.59 5.52
C TYR A 105 7.37 -8.43 6.60
N ASP A 106 8.03 -9.53 6.21
CA ASP A 106 8.81 -10.37 7.12
C ASP A 106 9.98 -9.62 7.75
N ASP A 107 10.69 -8.79 6.97
CA ASP A 107 11.81 -7.98 7.46
C ASP A 107 11.34 -6.97 8.52
N LEU A 108 10.14 -6.40 8.35
CA LEU A 108 9.52 -5.48 9.30
C LEU A 108 9.02 -6.21 10.56
N ARG A 109 8.17 -7.24 10.41
CA ARG A 109 7.54 -7.94 11.54
C ARG A 109 8.53 -8.70 12.42
N HIS A 110 9.65 -9.13 11.84
CA HIS A 110 10.75 -9.80 12.57
C HIS A 110 11.91 -8.87 12.89
N GLN A 111 11.77 -7.55 12.66
CA GLN A 111 12.77 -6.53 13.02
C GLN A 111 14.17 -6.82 12.45
N ARG A 112 14.24 -7.43 11.26
CA ARG A 112 15.51 -7.89 10.66
C ARG A 112 16.39 -6.72 10.20
N LEU A 113 15.78 -5.57 9.94
CA LEU A 113 16.46 -4.35 9.51
C LEU A 113 17.04 -3.56 10.69
N ARG A 114 16.36 -3.60 11.84
CA ARG A 114 16.81 -2.96 13.08
C ARG A 114 16.28 -3.74 14.29
N PRO A 115 17.10 -4.60 14.91
CA PRO A 115 16.69 -5.39 16.06
C PRO A 115 16.15 -4.52 17.20
N GLY A 116 15.02 -4.93 17.78
CA GLY A 116 14.34 -4.21 18.86
C GLY A 116 13.41 -3.08 18.39
N VAL A 117 13.30 -2.83 17.08
CA VAL A 117 12.51 -1.72 16.53
C VAL A 117 11.61 -2.21 15.40
N TYR A 118 10.31 -1.97 15.53
CA TYR A 118 9.35 -2.15 14.44
C TYR A 118 9.34 -0.90 13.59
N LEU A 119 10.00 -0.96 12.43
CA LEU A 119 10.11 0.19 11.53
C LEU A 119 8.81 0.40 10.76
N ARG A 120 8.52 1.67 10.46
CA ARG A 120 7.39 2.09 9.64
C ARG A 120 7.82 3.23 8.74
N LEU A 121 7.36 3.23 7.50
CA LEU A 121 7.40 4.42 6.63
C LEU A 121 5.97 4.84 6.34
N GLU A 122 5.58 6.01 6.85
CA GLU A 122 4.28 6.59 6.53
C GLU A 122 4.28 7.07 5.09
N GLN A 123 3.18 6.82 4.36
CA GLN A 123 3.12 7.19 2.94
C GLN A 123 3.29 8.71 2.73
N GLU A 124 2.95 9.53 3.72
CA GLU A 124 3.05 10.99 3.69
C GLU A 124 4.49 11.50 3.58
N HIS A 125 5.48 10.69 3.95
CA HIS A 125 6.88 11.03 3.77
C HIS A 125 7.35 10.87 2.32
N ILE A 126 6.60 10.15 1.48
CA ILE A 126 6.96 9.95 0.08
C ILE A 126 6.51 11.16 -0.74
N GLY A 127 7.50 11.97 -1.13
CA GLY A 127 7.26 13.23 -1.84
C GLY A 127 6.51 13.11 -3.17
N TYR A 128 5.76 14.15 -3.51
CA TYR A 128 4.90 14.26 -4.70
C TYR A 128 5.56 13.84 -6.03
N VAL A 129 6.85 14.13 -6.22
CA VAL A 129 7.60 13.77 -7.43
C VAL A 129 7.71 12.25 -7.61
N ALA A 130 7.98 11.52 -6.52
CA ALA A 130 8.07 10.06 -6.55
C ALA A 130 6.71 9.43 -6.87
N VAL A 131 5.64 9.94 -6.25
CA VAL A 131 4.25 9.54 -6.52
C VAL A 131 3.89 9.75 -7.99
N LYS A 132 4.15 10.94 -8.52
CA LYS A 132 3.89 11.27 -9.93
C LYS A 132 4.67 10.35 -10.88
N ARG A 133 5.91 10.00 -10.54
CA ARG A 133 6.74 9.07 -11.33
C ARG A 133 6.17 7.65 -11.32
N ALA A 134 5.83 7.12 -10.14
CA ALA A 134 5.23 5.79 -10.01
C ALA A 134 3.91 5.70 -10.79
N LEU A 135 3.07 6.73 -10.71
CA LEU A 135 1.80 6.77 -11.43
C LEU A 135 1.98 6.71 -12.95
N ARG A 136 2.94 7.45 -13.50
CA ARG A 136 3.23 7.40 -14.94
C ARG A 136 3.57 6.01 -15.44
N GLN A 137 4.15 5.13 -14.61
CA GLN A 137 4.50 3.77 -15.03
C GLN A 137 3.29 2.83 -15.12
N ILE A 138 2.18 3.22 -14.49
CA ILE A 138 0.97 2.40 -14.35
C ILE A 138 -0.14 2.87 -15.30
N ILE A 139 -0.09 4.14 -15.69
CA ILE A 139 -1.14 4.83 -16.44
C ILE A 139 -0.90 4.82 -17.96
N VAL A 140 0.27 4.34 -18.43
CA VAL A 140 0.52 4.09 -19.85
C VAL A 140 -0.35 2.95 -20.37
#